data_AF-A0A7X6ZBN6-F1
#
_entry.id   AF-A0A7X6ZBN6-F1
#
_cell.length_a   1.000
_cell.length_b   1.000
_cell.length_c   1.000
_cell.angle_alpha   90.00
_cell.angle_beta   90.00
_cell.angle_gamma   90.00
#
_symmetry.space_group_name_H-M   'P 1'
#
loop_
_entity.id
_entity.type
_entity.pdbx_description
1 polymer ?
#
loop_
_entity_poly.entity_id
_entity_poly.type
_entity_poly.pdbx_seq_one_letter_code
_entity_poly.pdbx_strand_id
1 'polypeptide(L)'
;MKHPYEAILRHIPELEDYGPSFMYYGEPLSEDYLIYGGYGGFDQLVVSYACDDLCHAIAQAFERDYEWLDILEEKGIQLEDVFELEVETQDFEVIVSLLLYLLASTLLEDKLIDSFQNGYMLRLLKRLDALVKEGRLP
;
A
#
# COMPACT_ATOMS: atom_id res chain seq x y z
N MET A 1 7.48 -23.81 4.75
CA MET A 1 6.79 -23.18 3.62
C MET A 1 6.52 -21.74 4.06
N LYS A 2 7.11 -20.75 3.39
CA LYS A 2 6.88 -19.34 3.75
C LYS A 2 5.42 -19.01 3.49
N HIS A 3 4.80 -18.23 4.37
CA HIS A 3 3.40 -17.83 4.18
C HIS A 3 3.31 -17.00 2.89
N PRO A 4 2.27 -17.14 2.05
CA PRO A 4 2.19 -16.42 0.75
C PRO A 4 2.35 -14.89 0.89
N TYR A 5 2.00 -14.33 2.04
CA TYR A 5 2.08 -12.88 2.31
C TYR A 5 3.28 -12.45 3.17
N GLU A 6 4.20 -13.36 3.53
CA GLU A 6 5.36 -13.05 4.38
C GLU A 6 6.23 -11.93 3.79
N ALA A 7 6.36 -11.87 2.47
CA ALA A 7 7.09 -10.84 1.75
C ALA A 7 6.46 -9.43 1.88
N ILE A 8 5.15 -9.35 2.10
CA ILE A 8 4.43 -8.10 2.35
C ILE A 8 4.59 -7.73 3.83
N LEU A 9 4.29 -8.67 4.72
CA LEU A 9 4.21 -8.41 6.17
C LEU A 9 5.57 -8.06 6.81
N ARG A 10 6.68 -8.42 6.17
CA ARG A 10 8.04 -8.01 6.63
C ARG A 10 8.23 -6.50 6.68
N HIS A 11 7.43 -5.71 5.95
CA HIS A 11 7.55 -4.25 5.88
C HIS A 11 6.82 -3.51 7.02
N ILE A 12 6.05 -4.22 7.87
CA ILE A 12 5.33 -3.58 8.99
C ILE A 12 6.27 -2.77 9.91
N PRO A 13 7.42 -3.30 10.40
CA PRO A 13 8.31 -2.53 11.27
C PRO A 13 8.88 -1.28 10.59
N GLU A 14 9.24 -1.38 9.31
CA GLU A 14 9.78 -0.24 8.55
C GLU A 14 8.74 0.87 8.39
N LEU A 15 7.46 0.51 8.17
CA LEU A 15 6.36 1.47 8.11
C LEU A 15 6.06 2.10 9.47
N GLU A 16 6.24 1.37 10.58
CA GLU A 16 6.10 1.91 11.94
C GLU A 16 7.17 2.96 12.24
N ASP A 17 8.41 2.71 11.81
CA ASP A 17 9.53 3.60 12.10
C ASP A 17 9.61 4.79 11.11
N TYR A 18 9.32 4.55 9.83
CA TYR A 18 9.65 5.49 8.74
C TYR A 18 8.59 5.57 7.62
N GLY A 19 7.33 5.25 7.89
CA GLY A 19 6.25 5.26 6.89
C GLY A 19 6.23 6.47 5.94
N PRO A 20 6.26 7.73 6.43
CA PRO A 20 6.29 8.92 5.57
C PRO A 20 7.49 9.02 4.61
N SER A 21 8.57 8.30 4.87
CA SER A 21 9.77 8.27 4.04
C SER A 21 9.72 7.19 2.95
N PHE A 22 8.65 6.40 2.87
CA PHE A 22 8.50 5.37 1.84
C PHE A 22 8.35 5.98 0.45
N MET A 23 7.53 7.02 0.33
CA MET A 23 7.26 7.72 -0.92
C MET A 23 6.87 9.17 -0.62
N TYR A 24 7.51 10.14 -1.28
CA TYR A 24 7.24 11.57 -1.05
C TYR A 24 7.76 12.43 -2.20
N TYR A 25 7.26 13.66 -2.30
CA TYR A 25 7.86 14.68 -3.16
C TYR A 25 8.93 15.46 -2.41
N GLY A 26 10.11 15.62 -3.01
CA GLY A 26 11.20 16.42 -2.44
C GLY A 26 12.60 15.95 -2.84
N GLU A 27 13.57 16.27 -1.98
CA GLU A 27 14.97 15.83 -2.15
C GLU A 27 15.18 14.48 -1.45
N PRO A 28 15.94 13.55 -2.06
CA PRO A 28 16.21 12.26 -1.45
C PRO A 28 17.03 12.41 -0.17
N LEU A 29 16.63 11.69 0.89
CA LEU A 29 17.31 11.71 2.18
C LEU A 29 18.65 10.94 2.19
N SER A 30 18.88 10.07 1.20
CA SER A 30 20.12 9.32 0.99
C SER A 30 20.25 8.89 -0.48
N GLU A 31 21.31 8.16 -0.83
CA GLU A 31 21.48 7.56 -2.16
C GLU A 31 20.54 6.36 -2.40
N ASP A 32 19.83 5.90 -1.37
CA ASP A 32 19.05 4.67 -1.40
C ASP A 32 17.59 4.89 -1.84
N TYR A 33 17.39 5.66 -2.90
CA TYR A 33 16.08 6.01 -3.43
C TYR A 33 16.03 5.97 -4.96
N LEU A 34 14.88 5.58 -5.49
CA LEU A 34 14.50 5.79 -6.88
C LEU A 34 13.88 7.19 -7.02
N ILE A 35 14.29 7.92 -8.05
CA ILE A 35 13.89 9.31 -8.27
C ILE A 35 13.17 9.41 -9.61
N TYR A 36 11.93 9.90 -9.58
CA TYR A 36 11.08 10.10 -10.75
C TYR A 36 10.74 11.58 -10.92
N GLY A 37 10.68 12.05 -12.17
CA GLY A 37 10.20 13.40 -12.48
C GLY A 37 11.16 14.52 -12.03
N GLY A 38 12.34 14.61 -12.65
CA GLY A 38 13.33 15.68 -12.38
C GLY A 38 13.46 16.74 -13.48
N TYR A 39 12.55 16.81 -14.45
CA TYR A 39 12.63 17.80 -15.55
C TYR A 39 11.57 18.90 -15.37
N GLY A 40 12.02 20.10 -14.99
CA GLY A 40 11.23 21.33 -15.21
C GLY A 40 10.71 22.10 -13.99
N GLY A 41 11.21 21.84 -12.77
CA GLY A 41 10.92 22.69 -11.60
C GLY A 41 9.71 22.28 -10.76
N PHE A 42 9.22 21.04 -10.92
CA PHE A 42 8.36 20.37 -9.95
C PHE A 42 9.20 19.59 -8.94
N ASP A 43 8.68 19.38 -7.73
CA ASP A 43 9.33 18.53 -6.74
C ASP A 43 9.45 17.09 -7.28
N GLN A 44 10.62 16.47 -7.06
CA GLN A 44 10.91 15.14 -7.57
C GLN A 44 10.17 14.11 -6.73
N LEU A 45 9.61 13.09 -7.37
CA LEU A 45 9.01 11.96 -6.67
C LEU A 45 10.11 11.00 -6.23
N VAL A 46 10.25 10.86 -4.92
CA VAL A 46 11.24 10.02 -4.25
C VAL A 46 10.56 8.76 -3.74
N VAL A 47 11.10 7.59 -4.10
CA VAL A 47 10.57 6.27 -3.74
C VAL A 47 11.68 5.45 -3.10
N SER A 48 11.50 5.00 -1.87
CA SER A 48 12.50 4.15 -1.20
C SER A 48 12.52 2.75 -1.81
N TYR A 49 13.67 2.05 -1.75
CA TYR A 49 13.70 0.64 -2.17
C TYR A 49 12.74 -0.24 -1.38
N ALA A 50 12.50 0.07 -0.10
CA ALA A 50 11.50 -0.62 0.72
C ALA A 50 10.06 -0.42 0.19
N CYS A 51 9.74 0.78 -0.29
CA CYS A 51 8.46 1.06 -0.93
C CYS A 51 8.31 0.29 -2.25
N ASP A 52 9.34 0.31 -3.09
CA ASP A 52 9.35 -0.45 -4.35
C ASP A 52 9.18 -1.95 -4.10
N ASP A 53 9.92 -2.50 -3.13
CA ASP A 53 9.81 -3.90 -2.70
C ASP A 53 8.40 -4.26 -2.20
N LEU A 54 7.81 -3.41 -1.36
CA LEU A 54 6.45 -3.61 -0.83
C LEU A 54 5.42 -3.61 -1.97
N CYS A 55 5.51 -2.66 -2.89
CA CYS A 55 4.61 -2.57 -4.03
C CYS A 55 4.71 -3.82 -4.92
N HIS A 56 5.93 -4.26 -5.24
CA HIS A 56 6.14 -5.49 -6.00
C HIS A 56 5.59 -6.72 -5.28
N ALA A 57 5.77 -6.82 -3.95
CA ALA A 57 5.25 -7.92 -3.16
C ALA A 57 3.71 -7.98 -3.16
N ILE A 58 3.04 -6.83 -3.06
CA ILE A 58 1.56 -6.75 -3.13
C ILE A 58 1.06 -7.14 -4.53
N ALA A 59 1.64 -6.57 -5.59
CA ALA A 59 1.26 -6.87 -6.96
C ALA A 59 1.44 -8.36 -7.28
N GLN A 60 2.60 -8.92 -6.94
CA GLN A 60 2.88 -10.34 -7.16
C GLN A 60 1.91 -11.26 -6.42
N ALA A 61 1.45 -10.87 -5.23
CA ALA A 61 0.55 -11.67 -4.41
C ALA A 61 -0.91 -11.63 -4.87
N PHE A 62 -1.37 -10.52 -5.47
CA PHE A 62 -2.81 -10.27 -5.62
C PHE A 62 -3.26 -9.78 -7.01
N GLU A 63 -2.40 -9.12 -7.80
CA GLU A 63 -2.82 -8.35 -8.99
C GLU A 63 -3.56 -9.20 -10.04
N ARG A 64 -3.25 -10.49 -10.13
CA ARG A 64 -3.85 -11.41 -11.12
C ARG A 64 -5.12 -12.11 -10.64
N ASP A 65 -5.33 -12.14 -9.33
CA ASP A 65 -6.33 -13.00 -8.69
C ASP A 65 -7.54 -12.21 -8.18
N TYR A 66 -7.48 -10.87 -8.19
CA TYR A 66 -8.52 -10.01 -7.62
C TYR A 66 -8.92 -8.88 -8.58
N GLU A 67 -10.18 -8.89 -8.98
CA GLU A 67 -10.85 -7.76 -9.64
C GLU A 67 -11.19 -6.70 -8.58
N TRP A 68 -10.16 -6.01 -8.10
CA TRP A 68 -10.24 -5.15 -6.91
C TRP A 68 -11.27 -4.02 -7.05
N LEU A 69 -11.47 -3.48 -8.25
CA LEU A 69 -12.45 -2.40 -8.47
C LEU A 69 -13.87 -2.93 -8.29
N ASP A 70 -14.20 -4.07 -8.91
CA ASP A 70 -15.50 -4.72 -8.81
C ASP A 70 -15.82 -5.06 -7.34
N ILE A 71 -14.85 -5.57 -6.59
CA ILE A 71 -15.03 -5.88 -5.16
C ILE A 71 -15.36 -4.62 -4.34
N LEU A 72 -14.63 -3.51 -4.56
CA LEU A 72 -14.91 -2.26 -3.85
C LEU A 72 -16.29 -1.71 -4.21
N GLU A 73 -16.68 -1.77 -5.49
CA GLU A 73 -18.01 -1.36 -5.96
C GLU A 73 -19.13 -2.22 -5.35
N GLU A 74 -18.99 -3.54 -5.35
CA GLU A 74 -19.96 -4.47 -4.78
C GLU A 74 -20.16 -4.26 -3.27
N LYS A 75 -19.08 -3.88 -2.57
CA LYS A 75 -19.12 -3.55 -1.13
C LYS A 75 -19.59 -2.12 -0.86
N GLY A 76 -19.88 -1.33 -1.90
CA GLY A 76 -20.35 0.05 -1.80
C GLY A 76 -19.29 1.02 -1.27
N ILE A 77 -18.00 0.69 -1.40
CA ILE A 77 -16.90 1.52 -0.93
C ILE A 77 -16.57 2.55 -2.03
N GLN A 78 -16.70 3.83 -1.71
CA GLN A 78 -16.34 4.92 -2.62
C GLN A 78 -14.83 5.15 -2.55
N LEU A 79 -14.18 5.27 -3.72
CA LEU A 79 -12.72 5.47 -3.81
C LEU A 79 -12.26 6.79 -3.16
N GLU A 80 -13.11 7.81 -3.18
CA GLU A 80 -12.86 9.11 -2.55
C GLU A 80 -12.76 9.03 -1.01
N ASP A 81 -13.51 8.10 -0.40
CA ASP A 81 -13.68 7.99 1.05
C ASP A 81 -12.86 6.86 1.67
N VAL A 82 -11.92 6.24 0.93
CA VAL A 82 -11.21 5.04 1.41
C VAL A 82 -10.50 5.25 2.75
N PHE A 83 -9.98 6.46 3.00
CA PHE A 83 -9.29 6.78 4.24
C PHE A 83 -10.22 6.92 5.46
N GLU A 84 -11.53 7.08 5.22
CA GLU A 84 -12.55 7.11 6.28
C GLU A 84 -12.99 5.70 6.70
N LEU A 85 -12.64 4.67 5.93
CA LEU A 85 -13.02 3.29 6.21
C LEU A 85 -12.38 2.77 7.50
N GLU A 86 -13.18 2.06 8.30
CA GLU A 86 -12.70 1.30 9.46
C GLU A 86 -12.02 0.01 8.98
N VAL A 87 -10.73 0.10 8.66
CA VAL A 87 -9.90 -0.98 8.11
C VAL A 87 -9.91 -2.22 9.01
N GLU A 88 -9.88 -2.05 10.33
CA GLU A 88 -9.71 -3.13 11.30
C GLU A 88 -10.88 -4.13 11.32
N THR A 89 -12.05 -3.74 10.80
CA THR A 89 -13.25 -4.58 10.74
C THR A 89 -13.44 -5.26 9.38
N GLN A 90 -12.66 -4.87 8.36
CA GLN A 90 -12.87 -5.36 7.00
C GLN A 90 -12.37 -6.80 6.81
N ASP A 91 -12.99 -7.47 5.84
CA ASP A 91 -12.65 -8.82 5.41
C ASP A 91 -11.46 -8.83 4.44
N PHE A 92 -10.88 -10.01 4.25
CA PHE A 92 -9.68 -10.21 3.44
C PHE A 92 -9.77 -9.64 2.03
N GLU A 93 -10.87 -9.90 1.31
CA GLU A 93 -11.07 -9.41 -0.07
C GLU A 93 -11.07 -7.88 -0.14
N VAL A 94 -11.67 -7.22 0.85
CA VAL A 94 -11.68 -5.75 0.94
C VAL A 94 -10.27 -5.22 1.21
N ILE A 95 -9.53 -5.83 2.12
CA ILE A 95 -8.15 -5.44 2.43
C ILE A 95 -7.25 -5.57 1.20
N VAL A 96 -7.34 -6.70 0.49
CA VAL A 96 -6.59 -6.91 -0.75
C VAL A 96 -6.97 -5.88 -1.81
N SER A 97 -8.27 -5.61 -1.96
CA SER A 97 -8.75 -4.66 -2.95
C SER A 97 -8.30 -3.23 -2.67
N LEU A 98 -8.26 -2.82 -1.39
CA LEU A 98 -7.72 -1.52 -0.98
C LEU A 98 -6.20 -1.43 -1.22
N LEU A 99 -5.45 -2.50 -0.94
CA LEU A 99 -4.02 -2.54 -1.25
C LEU A 99 -3.80 -2.36 -2.75
N LEU A 100 -4.49 -3.13 -3.60
CA LEU A 100 -4.37 -3.03 -5.06
C LEU A 100 -4.83 -1.67 -5.60
N TYR A 101 -5.90 -1.09 -5.05
CA TYR A 101 -6.33 0.27 -5.37
C TYR A 101 -5.21 1.28 -5.09
N LEU A 102 -4.56 1.20 -3.92
CA LEU A 102 -3.47 2.11 -3.58
C LEU A 102 -2.30 1.98 -4.57
N LEU A 103 -1.92 0.77 -4.98
CA LEU A 103 -0.90 0.58 -6.01
C LEU A 103 -1.30 1.17 -7.36
N ALA A 104 -2.55 0.94 -7.80
CA ALA A 104 -3.07 1.50 -9.04
C ALA A 104 -3.16 3.04 -8.98
N SER A 105 -3.33 3.60 -7.79
CA SER A 105 -3.40 5.04 -7.52
C SER A 105 -2.05 5.74 -7.37
N THR A 106 -0.92 5.05 -7.60
CA THR A 106 0.45 5.61 -7.57
C THR A 106 0.60 6.93 -8.32
N LEU A 107 -0.17 7.15 -9.39
CA LEU A 107 -0.15 8.34 -10.24
C LEU A 107 -1.48 9.12 -10.25
N LEU A 108 -2.47 8.69 -9.46
CA LEU A 108 -3.80 9.30 -9.37
C LEU A 108 -3.99 9.88 -7.97
N GLU A 109 -3.91 11.21 -7.89
CA GLU A 109 -4.21 12.01 -6.68
C GLU A 109 -3.32 11.70 -5.46
N ASP A 110 -2.08 11.22 -5.68
CA ASP A 110 -1.09 10.97 -4.63
C ASP A 110 -1.58 10.02 -3.50
N LYS A 111 -2.64 9.24 -3.74
CA LYS A 111 -3.29 8.42 -2.70
C LYS A 111 -2.34 7.38 -2.08
N LEU A 112 -1.44 6.80 -2.86
CA LEU A 112 -0.42 5.92 -2.30
C LEU A 112 0.50 6.67 -1.32
N ILE A 113 0.98 7.85 -1.71
CA ILE A 113 1.81 8.72 -0.86
C ILE A 113 1.05 9.07 0.42
N ASP A 114 -0.19 9.55 0.28
CA ASP A 114 -1.06 9.90 1.40
C ASP A 114 -1.24 8.71 2.36
N SER A 115 -1.42 7.50 1.83
CA SER A 115 -1.60 6.30 2.64
C SER A 115 -0.40 5.95 3.51
N PHE A 116 0.81 6.28 3.06
CA PHE A 116 2.02 6.15 3.86
C PHE A 116 2.10 7.25 4.91
N GLN A 117 1.81 8.50 4.54
CA GLN A 117 1.90 9.66 5.42
C GLN A 117 0.87 9.64 6.55
N ASN A 118 -0.36 9.20 6.27
CA ASN A 118 -1.44 9.13 7.25
C ASN A 118 -1.50 7.79 8.00
N GLY A 119 -0.60 6.84 7.69
CA GLY A 119 -0.51 5.53 8.33
C GLY A 119 -1.58 4.52 7.89
N TYR A 120 -2.39 4.83 6.88
CA TYR A 120 -3.42 3.94 6.36
C TYR A 120 -2.83 2.65 5.78
N MET A 121 -1.71 2.73 5.05
CA MET A 121 -1.00 1.54 4.55
C MET A 121 -0.59 0.59 5.68
N LEU A 122 -0.06 1.14 6.77
CA LEU A 122 0.32 0.35 7.95
C LEU A 122 -0.91 -0.36 8.57
N ARG A 123 -2.05 0.32 8.64
CA ARG A 123 -3.31 -0.28 9.14
C ARG A 123 -3.77 -1.42 8.26
N LEU A 124 -3.71 -1.27 6.93
CA LEU A 124 -4.04 -2.35 5.99
C LEU A 124 -3.14 -3.57 6.20
N LEU A 125 -1.81 -3.38 6.30
CA LEU A 125 -0.89 -4.50 6.50
C LEU A 125 -1.06 -5.18 7.86
N LYS A 126 -1.34 -4.43 8.93
CA LYS A 126 -1.66 -5.00 10.24
C LYS A 126 -2.95 -5.80 10.22
N ARG A 127 -3.97 -5.32 9.50
CA ARG A 127 -5.22 -6.07 9.35
C ARG A 127 -5.00 -7.35 8.54
N LEU A 128 -4.21 -7.29 7.46
CA LEU A 128 -3.81 -8.47 6.70
C LEU A 128 -3.11 -9.50 7.59
N ASP A 129 -2.14 -9.08 8.40
CA ASP A 129 -1.45 -9.95 9.36
C ASP A 129 -2.41 -10.60 10.37
N ALA A 130 -3.38 -9.84 10.90
CA ALA A 130 -4.40 -10.37 11.79
C ALA A 130 -5.26 -11.45 11.11
N LEU A 131 -5.76 -11.18 9.90
CA LEU A 131 -6.57 -12.13 9.13
C LEU A 131 -5.81 -13.42 8.82
N VAL A 132 -4.52 -13.30 8.50
CA VAL A 132 -3.61 -14.44 8.31
C VAL A 132 -3.50 -15.28 9.58
N LYS A 133 -3.26 -14.64 10.72
CA LYS A 133 -3.15 -15.33 12.02
C LYS A 133 -4.45 -15.98 12.46
N GLU A 134 -5.58 -15.40 12.10
CA GLU A 134 -6.92 -15.94 12.34
C GLU A 134 -7.27 -17.13 11.42
N GLY A 135 -6.48 -17.40 10.38
CA GLY A 135 -6.78 -18.42 9.38
C GLY A 135 -7.98 -18.05 8.50
N ARG A 136 -8.32 -16.76 8.41
CA ARG A 136 -9.43 -16.23 7.59
C ARG A 136 -8.93 -15.86 6.20
N LEU A 137 -8.30 -16.83 5.55
CA LEU A 137 -7.85 -16.74 4.17
C LEU A 137 -8.78 -17.62 3.32
N PRO A 138 -9.00 -17.26 2.03
CA PRO A 138 -9.73 -18.12 1.10
C PRO A 138 -9.08 -19.49 0.90
#